data_AF-A0A2A4XFG4-F1
#
_entry.id   AF-A0A2A4XFG4-F1
#
_cell.length_a   1.000
_cell.length_b   1.000
_cell.length_c   1.000
_cell.angle_alpha   90.00
_cell.angle_beta   90.00
_cell.angle_gamma   90.00
#
_symmetry.space_group_name_H-M   'P 1'
#
loop_
_entity.id
_entity.type
_entity.pdbx_description
1 polymer ?
#
loop_
_entity_poly.entity_id
_entity_poly.type
_entity_poly.pdbx_seq_one_letter_code
_entity_poly.pdbx_strand_id
1 'polypeptide(L)'
;MKSPLMLSFVGGMLTGMGNGSVFGAALMCFLGRGRFDDWGGWGSMAYDPSTFTGFIDWAMIVFGIAFFAILKVAVDRHLEIETRA
;
A
#
# COMPACT_ATOMS: atom_id res chain seq x y z
N MET A 1 6.10 -9.08 22.42
CA MET A 1 6.10 -9.52 21.00
C MET A 1 7.54 -9.69 20.52
N LYS A 2 7.89 -10.77 19.80
CA LYS A 2 9.29 -11.09 19.42
C LYS A 2 9.85 -10.22 18.27
N SER A 3 9.01 -9.59 17.45
CA SER A 3 9.45 -8.61 16.44
C SER A 3 8.33 -7.61 16.06
N PRO A 4 8.16 -6.51 16.81
CA PRO A 4 7.12 -5.51 16.52
C PRO A 4 7.35 -4.79 15.20
N LEU A 5 8.61 -4.62 14.79
CA LEU A 5 8.95 -4.03 13.49
C LEU A 5 8.47 -4.91 12.33
N MET A 6 8.73 -6.22 12.39
CA MET A 6 8.35 -7.14 11.32
C MET A 6 6.83 -7.31 11.23
N LEU A 7 6.14 -7.38 12.38
CA LEU A 7 4.68 -7.37 12.42
C LEU A 7 4.11 -6.11 11.76
N SER A 8 4.63 -4.94 12.14
CA SER A 8 4.16 -3.66 11.60
C SER A 8 4.45 -3.54 10.11
N PHE A 9 5.63 -3.99 9.68
CA PHE A 9 6.03 -3.95 8.27
C PHE A 9 5.16 -4.87 7.42
N VAL A 10 5.09 -6.16 7.75
CA VAL A 10 4.32 -7.13 6.96
C VAL A 10 2.83 -6.77 7.00
N GLY A 11 2.26 -6.57 8.20
CA GLY A 11 0.85 -6.25 8.34
C GLY A 11 0.48 -4.91 7.70
N GLY A 12 1.27 -3.87 7.94
CA GLY A 12 1.02 -2.53 7.40
C GLY A 12 1.16 -2.48 5.88
N MET A 13 2.19 -3.11 5.33
CA MET A 13 2.38 -3.17 3.87
C MET A 13 1.26 -3.99 3.21
N LEU A 14 0.92 -5.19 3.71
CA LEU A 14 -0.16 -6.01 3.13
C LEU A 14 -1.52 -5.28 3.17
N THR A 15 -1.88 -4.71 4.31
CA THR A 15 -3.14 -3.98 4.45
C THR A 15 -3.14 -2.71 3.60
N GLY A 16 -2.07 -1.92 3.65
CA GLY A 16 -1.97 -0.67 2.89
C GLY A 16 -1.98 -0.91 1.38
N MET A 17 -1.13 -1.82 0.88
CA MET A 17 -1.11 -2.17 -0.55
C MET A 17 -2.44 -2.75 -1.01
N GLY A 18 -3.09 -3.61 -0.21
CA GLY A 18 -4.42 -4.12 -0.53
C GLY A 18 -5.48 -3.03 -0.68
N ASN A 19 -5.47 -2.01 0.19
CA ASN A 19 -6.40 -0.88 0.06
C ASN A 19 -6.01 0.07 -1.07
N GLY A 20 -4.72 0.30 -1.29
CA GLY A 20 -4.19 1.13 -2.36
C GLY A 20 -4.57 0.60 -3.75
N SER A 21 -4.61 -0.73 -3.92
CA SER A 21 -5.02 -1.34 -5.20
C SER A 21 -6.49 -1.08 -5.51
N VAL A 22 -7.37 -1.25 -4.51
CA VAL A 22 -8.81 -0.97 -4.63
C VAL A 22 -9.05 0.51 -4.94
N PHE A 23 -8.36 1.41 -4.23
CA PHE A 23 -8.44 2.84 -4.47
C PHE A 23 -7.97 3.21 -5.89
N GLY A 24 -6.81 2.71 -6.30
CA GLY A 24 -6.24 2.97 -7.62
C GLY A 24 -7.17 2.48 -8.75
N ALA A 25 -7.66 1.25 -8.64
CA ALA A 25 -8.57 0.67 -9.62
C ALA A 25 -9.89 1.46 -9.72
N ALA A 26 -10.47 1.86 -8.57
CA ALA A 26 -11.68 2.65 -8.55
C ALA A 26 -11.49 4.02 -9.24
N LEU A 27 -10.42 4.74 -8.92
CA LEU A 27 -10.13 6.03 -9.54
C LEU A 27 -9.91 5.91 -11.05
N MET A 28 -9.14 4.93 -11.51
CA MET A 28 -8.88 4.75 -12.93
C MET A 28 -10.14 4.33 -13.71
N CYS A 29 -11.05 3.60 -13.07
CA CYS A 29 -12.36 3.32 -13.65
C CYS A 29 -13.26 4.56 -13.72
N PHE A 30 -13.19 5.47 -12.74
CA PHE A 30 -14.01 6.69 -12.70
C PHE A 30 -13.51 7.81 -13.60
N LEU A 31 -12.19 8.03 -13.68
CA LEU A 31 -11.58 9.10 -14.48
C LEU A 31 -11.49 8.78 -15.97
N GLY A 32 -11.87 7.56 -16.35
CA GLY A 32 -11.73 7.03 -17.69
C GLY A 32 -10.47 6.17 -17.78
N ARG A 33 -10.69 4.86 -18.00
CA ARG A 33 -9.62 3.90 -18.24
C ARG A 33 -8.84 4.31 -19.49
N GLY A 34 -7.53 4.49 -19.38
CA GLY A 34 -6.63 4.63 -20.54
C GLY A 34 -6.78 3.47 -21.53
N ARG A 35 -6.23 3.61 -22.74
CA ARG A 35 -6.29 2.54 -23.75
C ARG A 35 -5.69 1.25 -23.19
N PHE A 36 -6.29 0.11 -23.50
CA PHE A 36 -5.80 -1.18 -23.01
C PHE A 36 -4.39 -1.49 -23.52
N ASP A 37 -4.01 -0.91 -24.65
CA ASP A 37 -2.66 -1.00 -25.22
C ASP A 37 -1.59 -0.38 -24.29
N ASP A 38 -1.96 0.66 -23.53
CA ASP A 38 -1.09 1.41 -22.61
C ASP A 38 -1.34 1.02 -21.14
N TRP A 39 -1.96 -0.13 -20.89
CA TRP A 39 -2.32 -0.54 -19.52
C TRP A 39 -1.11 -0.81 -18.63
N GLY A 40 0.08 -1.04 -19.23
CA GLY A 40 1.36 -1.14 -18.52
C GLY A 40 1.55 -2.43 -17.73
N GLY A 41 0.75 -3.47 -17.92
CA GLY A 41 0.68 -4.55 -16.94
C GLY A 41 1.84 -5.53 -16.85
N TRP A 42 2.99 -5.31 -17.50
CA TRP A 42 4.15 -6.21 -17.45
C TRP A 42 5.49 -5.46 -17.37
N GLY A 43 6.46 -6.05 -16.67
CA GLY A 43 7.82 -5.55 -16.57
C GLY A 43 7.92 -4.20 -15.88
N SER A 44 8.80 -3.32 -16.38
CA SER A 44 8.99 -1.97 -15.81
C SER A 44 7.81 -1.03 -16.08
N MET A 45 6.97 -1.32 -17.08
CA MET A 45 5.77 -0.51 -17.36
C MET A 45 4.74 -0.60 -16.24
N ALA A 46 4.77 -1.68 -15.45
CA ALA A 46 3.87 -1.86 -14.31
C ALA A 46 4.15 -0.85 -13.19
N TYR A 47 5.28 -0.13 -13.24
CA TYR A 47 5.63 0.91 -12.27
C TYR A 47 5.68 2.31 -12.91
N ASP A 48 5.25 2.46 -14.17
CA ASP A 48 5.10 3.75 -14.82
C ASP A 48 3.76 4.38 -14.40
N PRO A 49 3.76 5.47 -13.60
CA PRO A 49 2.54 6.07 -13.07
C PRO A 49 1.60 6.65 -14.14
N SER A 50 2.07 6.80 -15.39
CA SER A 50 1.22 7.23 -16.51
C SER A 50 0.37 6.10 -17.10
N THR A 51 0.68 4.85 -16.78
CA THR A 51 -0.08 3.67 -17.21
C THR A 51 -1.16 3.31 -16.20
N PHE A 52 -2.14 2.52 -16.63
CA PHE A 52 -3.22 2.05 -15.76
C PHE A 52 -2.70 1.26 -14.56
N THR A 53 -1.92 0.22 -14.81
CA THR A 53 -1.36 -0.64 -13.75
C THR A 53 -0.34 0.11 -12.92
N GLY A 54 0.50 0.95 -13.53
CA GLY A 54 1.49 1.69 -12.77
C GLY A 54 0.90 2.75 -11.84
N PHE A 55 -0.19 3.42 -12.20
CA PHE A 55 -0.90 4.26 -11.24
C PHE A 55 -1.39 3.44 -10.03
N ILE A 56 -1.94 2.25 -10.27
CA ILE A 56 -2.41 1.35 -9.21
C ILE A 56 -1.24 0.90 -8.32
N ASP A 57 -0.12 0.46 -8.90
CA ASP A 57 1.04 0.01 -8.15
C ASP A 57 1.66 1.14 -7.32
N TRP A 58 1.65 2.38 -7.84
CA TRP A 58 2.04 3.56 -7.06
C TRP A 58 1.10 3.82 -5.89
N ALA A 59 -0.23 3.74 -6.09
CA ALA A 59 -1.20 3.86 -5.01
C ALA A 59 -0.98 2.77 -3.94
N MET A 60 -0.68 1.53 -4.36
CA MET A 60 -0.34 0.43 -3.46
C MET A 60 0.89 0.74 -2.60
N ILE A 61 1.99 1.21 -3.21
CA ILE A 61 3.23 1.55 -2.50
C ILE A 61 2.99 2.67 -1.49
N VAL A 62 2.31 3.75 -1.90
CA VAL A 62 2.04 4.91 -1.04
C VAL A 62 1.19 4.51 0.15
N PHE A 63 0.10 3.78 -0.08
CA PHE A 63 -0.78 3.31 1.00
C PHE A 63 -0.06 2.29 1.90
N GLY A 64 0.74 1.39 1.33
CA GLY A 64 1.58 0.45 2.07
C GLY A 64 2.49 1.13 3.08
N ILE A 65 3.25 2.13 2.62
CA ILE A 65 4.17 2.89 3.47
C ILE A 65 3.40 3.66 4.56
N ALA A 66 2.27 4.29 4.20
CA ALA A 66 1.44 5.02 5.16
C ALA A 66 0.89 4.09 6.27
N PHE A 67 0.34 2.93 5.90
CA PHE A 67 -0.18 1.97 6.87
C PHE A 67 0.91 1.32 7.71
N PHE A 68 2.08 1.05 7.14
CA PHE A 68 3.24 0.61 7.92
C PHE A 68 3.58 1.62 9.02
N ALA A 69 3.71 2.90 8.67
CA ALA A 69 4.05 3.95 9.64
C ALA A 69 2.99 4.06 10.75
N ILE A 70 1.70 4.07 10.38
CA ILE A 70 0.59 4.11 11.34
C ILE A 70 0.61 2.89 12.26
N LEU A 71 0.75 1.69 11.70
CA LEU A 71 0.74 0.45 12.47
C LEU A 71 1.95 0.36 13.40
N LYS A 72 3.13 0.81 12.94
CA LYS A 72 4.34 0.87 13.77
C LYS A 72 4.13 1.75 14.99
N VAL A 73 3.58 2.94 14.81
CA VAL A 73 3.26 3.84 15.92
C VAL A 73 2.24 3.20 16.87
N ALA A 74 1.17 2.60 16.35
CA ALA A 74 0.15 1.96 17.17
C ALA A 74 0.70 0.79 18.00
N VAL A 75 1.50 -0.09 17.37
CA VAL A 75 2.11 -1.25 18.03
C VAL A 75 3.11 -0.81 19.11
N ASP A 76 3.92 0.21 18.85
CA ASP A 76 4.86 0.75 19.84
C ASP A 76 4.13 1.32 21.06
N ARG A 77 3.05 2.08 20.83
CA ARG A 77 2.22 2.63 21.92
C ARG A 77 1.53 1.55 22.72
N HIS A 78 1.03 0.50 22.05
CA HIS A 78 0.43 -0.64 22.74
C HIS A 78 1.46 -1.36 23.61
N LEU A 79 2.67 -1.62 23.11
CA LEU A 79 3.75 -2.22 23.90
C LEU A 79 4.17 -1.36 25.09
N GLU A 80 4.22 -0.04 24.93
CA GLU A 80 4.53 0.90 26.03
C GLU A 80 3.50 0.78 27.17
N ILE A 81 2.22 0.58 26.84
CA ILE A 81 1.14 0.37 27.82
C ILE A 81 1.28 -1.01 28.48
N GLU A 82 1.42 -2.08 27.69
CA GLU A 82 1.53 -3.46 28.20
C GLU A 82 2.77 -3.69 29.07
N THR A 83 3.86 -2.95 28.82
CA THR A 83 5.10 -3.07 29.61
C THR A 83 5.04 -2.28 30.92
N ARG A 84 4.12 -1.32 31.04
CA ARG A 84 3.91 -0.50 32.25
C ARG A 84 2.85 -1.06 33.19
N ALA A 85 1.98 -1.95 32.70
CA ALA A 85 0.97 -2.66 33.47
C ALA A 85 1.59 -3.80 34.29
#